data_AF-A0A7S1NW40-F1
#
_entry.id   AF-A0A7S1NW40-F1
#
_cell.length_a   1.000
_cell.length_b   1.000
_cell.length_c   1.000
_cell.angle_alpha   90.00
_cell.angle_beta   90.00
_cell.angle_gamma   90.00
#
_symmetry.space_group_name_H-M   'P 1'
#
loop_
_entity.id
_entity.type
_entity.pdbx_description
1 polymer ?
#
loop_
_entity_poly.entity_id
_entity_poly.type
_entity_poly.pdbx_seq_one_letter_code
_entity_poly.pdbx_strand_id
1 'polypeptide(L)'
;ICVFTRMLGMVLGWQGPMFMYGYFFLSGFVKRRLMPSFGRLVAQGSQLEGYYRTAHSRLINHAEEIAFYDGTQHERAIVEGGLAKIEAHSVGLSYIRMLVGVFDQMLVKYWSTIAGYITVSMPFLLKMPHVMNQTTAEITQDYVFTQLYIGALASAIGDLVLVGNKLSDLAGYTHRIWELVETVQALNSAGNKPFEIREDAQEEEGGVTVHQEVGSRSWLKQWQLRC
;
A
#
# COMPACT_ATOMS: atom_id res chain seq x y z
N ILE A 1 -13.63 -19.22 10.29
CA ILE A 1 -13.05 -19.91 9.10
C ILE A 1 -12.98 -21.43 9.33
N CYS A 2 -12.16 -21.95 10.24
CA CYS A 2 -11.95 -23.41 10.42
C CYS A 2 -13.24 -24.22 10.67
N VAL A 3 -14.18 -23.69 11.46
CA VAL A 3 -15.49 -24.35 11.71
C VAL A 3 -16.29 -24.49 10.41
N PHE A 4 -16.43 -23.40 9.63
CA PHE A 4 -17.16 -23.43 8.36
C PHE A 4 -16.48 -24.31 7.31
N THR A 5 -15.14 -24.33 7.27
CA THR A 5 -14.38 -25.23 6.40
C THR A 5 -14.66 -26.69 6.72
N ARG A 6 -14.71 -27.05 8.00
CA ARG A 6 -14.98 -28.42 8.45
C ARG A 6 -16.42 -28.83 8.14
N MET A 7 -17.39 -27.96 8.39
CA MET A 7 -18.81 -28.21 8.08
C MET A 7 -19.04 -28.35 6.57
N LEU A 8 -18.45 -27.47 5.78
CA LEU A 8 -18.55 -27.53 4.32
C LEU A 8 -17.87 -28.79 3.75
N GLY A 9 -16.71 -29.18 4.31
CA GLY A 9 -16.02 -30.41 3.93
C GLY A 9 -16.80 -31.68 4.27
N MET A 10 -17.66 -31.66 5.29
CA MET A 10 -18.53 -32.78 5.64
C MET A 10 -19.75 -32.89 4.71
N VAL A 11 -20.34 -31.76 4.29
CA VAL A 11 -21.56 -31.73 3.46
C VAL A 11 -21.25 -31.88 1.96
N LEU A 12 -20.24 -31.18 1.44
CA LEU A 12 -19.95 -31.12 0.00
C LEU A 12 -18.67 -31.86 -0.41
N GLY A 13 -17.90 -32.35 0.57
CA GLY A 13 -16.54 -32.83 0.35
C GLY A 13 -15.50 -31.71 0.23
N TRP A 14 -14.23 -32.09 0.07
CA TRP A 14 -13.10 -31.14 0.10
C TRP A 14 -12.97 -30.25 -1.16
N GLN A 15 -13.68 -30.58 -2.24
CA GLN A 15 -13.60 -29.88 -3.52
C GLN A 15 -14.11 -28.43 -3.44
N GLY A 16 -15.23 -28.20 -2.74
CA GLY A 16 -15.82 -26.86 -2.57
C GLY A 16 -14.89 -25.89 -1.82
N PRO A 17 -14.42 -26.24 -0.60
CA PRO A 17 -13.45 -25.43 0.12
C PRO A 17 -12.16 -25.15 -0.66
N MET A 18 -11.63 -26.16 -1.38
CA MET A 18 -10.40 -26.01 -2.17
C MET A 18 -10.56 -24.98 -3.29
N PHE A 19 -11.69 -25.00 -4.00
CA PHE A 19 -11.97 -24.03 -5.06
C PHE A 19 -12.10 -22.61 -4.50
N MET A 20 -12.79 -22.45 -3.36
CA MET A 20 -12.89 -21.17 -2.65
C MET A 20 -11.53 -20.63 -2.22
N TYR A 21 -10.69 -21.45 -1.60
CA TYR A 21 -9.33 -21.03 -1.25
C TYR A 21 -8.53 -20.67 -2.50
N GLY A 22 -8.63 -21.45 -3.56
CA GLY A 22 -7.99 -21.15 -4.84
C GLY A 22 -8.40 -19.77 -5.39
N TYR A 23 -9.68 -19.44 -5.34
CA TYR A 23 -10.19 -18.13 -5.72
C TYR A 23 -9.58 -17.00 -4.87
N PHE A 24 -9.54 -17.14 -3.54
CA PHE A 24 -8.97 -16.12 -2.66
C PHE A 24 -7.44 -15.97 -2.81
N PHE A 25 -6.72 -17.08 -3.04
CA PHE A 25 -5.29 -17.03 -3.34
C PHE A 25 -5.03 -16.33 -4.68
N LEU A 26 -5.79 -16.67 -5.72
CA LEU A 26 -5.67 -16.04 -7.03
C LEU A 26 -6.03 -14.55 -6.96
N SER A 27 -7.11 -14.19 -6.27
CA SER A 27 -7.50 -12.79 -6.10
C SER A 27 -6.46 -11.99 -5.33
N GLY A 28 -5.87 -12.58 -4.28
CA GLY A 28 -4.73 -11.99 -3.58
C GLY A 28 -3.51 -11.77 -4.47
N PHE A 29 -3.20 -12.74 -5.33
CA PHE A 29 -2.10 -12.63 -6.29
C PHE A 29 -2.35 -11.53 -7.33
N VAL A 30 -3.56 -11.48 -7.90
CA VAL A 30 -3.99 -10.43 -8.83
C VAL A 30 -3.94 -9.06 -8.16
N LYS A 31 -4.44 -8.95 -6.91
CA LYS A 31 -4.38 -7.73 -6.11
C LYS A 31 -2.94 -7.26 -5.93
N ARG A 32 -2.01 -8.16 -5.56
CA ARG A 32 -0.59 -7.83 -5.42
C ARG A 32 0.03 -7.33 -6.73
N ARG A 33 -0.43 -7.84 -7.87
CA ARG A 33 0.12 -7.47 -9.18
C ARG A 33 -0.44 -6.14 -9.73
N LEU A 34 -1.70 -5.84 -9.42
CA LEU A 34 -2.39 -4.61 -9.83
C LEU A 34 -2.11 -3.44 -8.90
N MET A 35 -1.77 -3.69 -7.64
CA MET A 35 -1.52 -2.63 -6.66
C MET A 35 -0.33 -1.75 -7.10
N PRO A 36 -0.53 -0.44 -7.27
CA PRO A 36 0.56 0.48 -7.53
C PRO A 36 1.45 0.62 -6.29
N SER A 37 2.71 1.00 -6.49
CA SER A 37 3.65 1.25 -5.40
C SER A 37 3.29 2.55 -4.66
N PHE A 38 2.39 2.48 -3.68
CA PHE A 38 1.97 3.64 -2.88
C PHE A 38 3.15 4.35 -2.19
N GLY A 39 4.17 3.61 -1.77
CA GLY A 39 5.37 4.19 -1.16
C GLY A 39 6.06 5.23 -2.04
N ARG A 40 6.18 4.98 -3.35
CA ARG A 40 6.80 5.95 -4.29
C ARG A 40 5.97 7.21 -4.45
N LEU A 41 4.64 7.07 -4.51
CA LEU A 41 3.72 8.21 -4.62
C LEU A 41 3.71 9.07 -3.36
N VAL A 42 3.81 8.45 -2.19
CA VAL A 42 3.92 9.16 -0.90
C VAL A 42 5.28 9.86 -0.80
N ALA A 43 6.37 9.20 -1.20
CA ALA A 43 7.70 9.81 -1.21
C ALA A 43 7.76 11.03 -2.15
N GLN A 44 7.17 10.93 -3.34
CA GLN A 44 7.05 12.06 -4.25
C GLN A 44 6.25 13.21 -3.64
N GLY A 45 5.11 12.93 -2.99
CA GLY A 45 4.34 13.96 -2.29
C GLY A 45 5.15 14.67 -1.21
N SER A 46 5.93 13.91 -0.42
CA SER A 46 6.82 14.47 0.59
C SER A 46 7.93 15.35 0.00
N GLN A 47 8.46 15.00 -1.18
CA GLN A 47 9.45 15.84 -1.87
C GLN A 47 8.86 17.17 -2.34
N LEU A 48 7.64 17.16 -2.90
CA LEU A 48 6.96 18.40 -3.29
C LEU A 48 6.67 19.30 -2.09
N GLU A 49 6.19 18.72 -0.99
CA GLU A 49 5.95 19.44 0.26
C GLU A 49 7.24 20.03 0.83
N GLY A 50 8.34 19.27 0.77
CA GLY A 50 9.67 19.74 1.13
C GLY A 50 10.11 20.95 0.31
N TYR A 51 9.98 20.90 -1.01
CA TYR A 51 10.29 22.03 -1.90
C TYR A 51 9.49 23.29 -1.56
N TYR A 52 8.17 23.15 -1.37
CA TYR A 52 7.31 24.26 -0.98
C TYR A 52 7.72 24.87 0.36
N ARG A 53 8.04 24.03 1.36
CA ARG A 53 8.50 24.49 2.68
C ARG A 53 9.84 25.22 2.60
N THR A 54 10.78 24.74 1.78
CA THR A 54 12.05 25.44 1.54
C THR A 54 11.83 26.79 0.86
N ALA A 55 10.97 26.87 -0.15
CA ALA A 55 10.63 28.13 -0.82
C ALA A 55 10.00 29.13 0.17
N HIS A 56 9.07 28.67 1.01
CA HIS A 56 8.44 29.50 2.04
C HIS A 56 9.44 29.96 3.11
N SER A 57 10.38 29.11 3.51
CA SER A 57 11.45 29.49 4.43
C SER A 57 12.38 30.53 3.83
N ARG A 58 12.74 30.39 2.54
CA ARG A 58 13.57 31.37 1.82
C ARG A 58 12.90 32.73 1.75
N LEU A 59 11.59 32.75 1.45
CA LEU A 59 10.77 33.96 1.42
C LEU A 59 10.82 34.73 2.74
N ILE A 60 10.68 34.02 3.87
CA ILE A 60 10.73 34.63 5.22
C ILE A 60 12.12 35.18 5.51
N ASN A 61 13.17 34.41 5.23
CA ASN A 61 14.55 34.80 5.57
C ASN A 61 15.07 36.00 4.76
N HIS A 62 14.57 36.20 3.53
CA HIS A 62 15.03 37.25 2.62
C HIS A 62 13.92 38.27 2.33
N ALA A 63 12.94 38.41 3.23
CA ALA A 63 11.77 39.26 3.00
C ALA A 63 12.14 40.75 2.78
N GLU A 64 13.15 41.25 3.51
CA GLU A 64 13.64 42.63 3.37
C GLU A 64 14.27 42.88 2.00
N GLU A 65 15.09 41.93 1.53
CA GLU A 65 15.73 41.97 0.22
C GLU A 65 14.71 41.95 -0.91
N ILE A 66 13.71 41.06 -0.82
CA ILE A 66 12.64 40.94 -1.81
C ILE A 66 11.78 42.21 -1.86
N ALA A 67 11.47 42.81 -0.72
CA ALA A 67 10.73 44.07 -0.66
C ALA A 67 11.56 45.25 -1.22
N PHE A 68 12.87 45.25 -1.00
CA PHE A 68 13.78 46.26 -1.51
C PHE A 68 13.92 46.23 -3.04
N TYR A 69 13.94 45.03 -3.63
CA TYR A 69 14.08 44.83 -5.09
C TYR A 69 12.74 44.67 -5.84
N ASP A 70 11.60 44.92 -5.19
CA ASP A 70 10.24 44.71 -5.76
C ASP A 70 10.03 43.30 -6.35
N GLY A 71 10.66 42.28 -5.73
CA GLY A 71 10.62 40.89 -6.19
C GLY A 71 9.33 40.13 -5.85
N THR A 72 8.34 40.81 -5.26
CA THR A 72 7.14 40.20 -4.67
C THR A 72 6.35 39.35 -5.67
N GLN A 73 6.18 39.83 -6.91
CA GLN A 73 5.41 39.09 -7.93
C GLN A 73 6.10 37.79 -8.33
N HIS A 74 7.44 37.81 -8.44
CA HIS A 74 8.23 36.65 -8.84
C HIS A 74 8.21 35.57 -7.75
N GLU A 75 8.46 35.95 -6.50
CA GLU A 75 8.42 35.00 -5.38
C GLU A 75 7.02 34.46 -5.13
N ARG A 76 5.98 35.29 -5.31
CA ARG A 76 4.59 34.83 -5.26
C ARG A 76 4.32 33.73 -6.30
N ALA A 77 4.74 33.93 -7.54
CA ALA A 77 4.56 32.93 -8.60
C ALA A 77 5.27 31.60 -8.30
N ILE A 78 6.44 31.64 -7.66
CA ILE A 78 7.17 30.43 -7.23
C ILE A 78 6.38 29.66 -6.17
N VAL A 79 5.89 30.37 -5.14
CA VAL A 79 5.15 29.75 -4.02
C VAL A 79 3.80 29.21 -4.51
N GLU A 80 3.04 29.99 -5.27
CA GLU A 80 1.76 29.56 -5.86
C GLU A 80 1.97 28.37 -6.81
N GLY A 81 3.02 28.38 -7.63
CA GLY A 81 3.38 27.26 -8.50
C GLY A 81 3.76 25.99 -7.73
N GLY A 82 4.45 26.13 -6.59
CA GLY A 82 4.73 25.02 -5.67
C GLY A 82 3.46 24.42 -5.06
N LEU A 83 2.55 25.29 -4.60
CA LEU A 83 1.28 24.89 -4.02
C LEU A 83 0.39 24.15 -5.03
N ALA A 84 0.26 24.68 -6.26
CA ALA A 84 -0.54 24.06 -7.31
C ALA A 84 -0.04 22.64 -7.67
N LYS A 85 1.28 22.42 -7.65
CA LYS A 85 1.86 21.08 -7.88
C LYS A 85 1.52 20.09 -6.75
N ILE A 86 1.54 20.54 -5.49
CA ILE A 86 1.15 19.73 -4.34
C ILE A 86 -0.33 19.35 -4.44
N GLU A 87 -1.18 20.33 -4.75
CA GLU A 87 -2.61 20.11 -4.90
C GLU A 87 -2.92 19.09 -6.01
N ALA A 88 -2.34 19.28 -7.19
CA ALA A 88 -2.51 18.36 -8.31
C ALA A 88 -2.07 16.93 -7.95
N HIS A 89 -0.94 16.77 -7.26
CA HIS A 89 -0.45 15.47 -6.79
C HIS A 89 -1.39 14.85 -5.74
N SER A 90 -1.89 15.65 -4.80
CA SER A 90 -2.81 15.22 -3.75
C SER A 90 -4.13 14.70 -4.32
N VAL A 91 -4.72 15.43 -5.27
CA VAL A 91 -5.94 15.03 -5.97
C VAL A 91 -5.71 13.72 -6.75
N GLY A 92 -4.61 13.62 -7.49
CA GLY A 92 -4.27 12.39 -8.23
C GLY A 92 -4.07 11.18 -7.31
N LEU A 93 -3.37 11.36 -6.19
CA LEU A 93 -3.17 10.31 -5.19
C LEU A 93 -4.50 9.87 -4.54
N SER A 94 -5.38 10.82 -4.23
CA SER A 94 -6.72 10.54 -3.69
C SER A 94 -7.55 9.72 -4.66
N TYR A 95 -7.53 10.08 -5.95
CA TYR A 95 -8.23 9.34 -7.00
C TYR A 95 -7.73 7.89 -7.13
N ILE A 96 -6.41 7.68 -7.14
CA ILE A 96 -5.82 6.33 -7.21
C ILE A 96 -6.19 5.51 -5.97
N ARG A 97 -6.13 6.10 -4.77
CA ARG A 97 -6.54 5.43 -3.52
C ARG A 97 -8.00 5.03 -3.56
N MET A 98 -8.87 5.92 -4.05
CA MET A 98 -10.29 5.64 -4.21
C MET A 98 -10.51 4.47 -5.17
N LEU A 99 -9.89 4.47 -6.35
CA LEU A 99 -10.01 3.40 -7.32
C LEU A 99 -9.57 2.04 -6.76
N VAL A 100 -8.42 2.00 -6.09
CA VAL A 100 -7.92 0.77 -5.46
C VAL A 100 -8.86 0.31 -4.35
N GLY A 101 -9.39 1.23 -3.54
CA GLY A 101 -10.36 0.92 -2.49
C GLY A 101 -11.68 0.35 -3.04
N VAL A 102 -12.21 0.93 -4.13
CA VAL A 102 -13.41 0.43 -4.81
C VAL A 102 -13.15 -0.98 -5.39
N PHE A 103 -12.01 -1.17 -6.03
CA PHE A 103 -11.63 -2.46 -6.60
C PHE A 103 -11.49 -3.56 -5.53
N ASP A 104 -10.87 -3.26 -4.39
CA ASP A 104 -10.72 -4.20 -3.28
C ASP A 104 -12.08 -4.62 -2.71
N GLN A 105 -12.98 -3.66 -2.49
CA GLN A 105 -14.34 -3.94 -2.00
C GLN A 105 -15.16 -4.72 -3.02
N MET A 106 -14.98 -4.45 -4.32
CA MET A 106 -15.67 -5.17 -5.39
C MET A 106 -15.25 -6.64 -5.44
N LEU A 107 -13.94 -6.89 -5.37
CA LEU A 107 -13.34 -8.23 -5.36
C LEU A 107 -13.82 -9.08 -4.18
N VAL A 108 -13.78 -8.50 -2.98
CA VAL A 108 -14.09 -9.22 -1.74
C VAL A 108 -15.58 -9.49 -1.58
N LYS A 109 -16.46 -8.55 -2.00
CA LYS A 109 -17.91 -8.71 -1.81
C LYS A 109 -18.58 -9.37 -3.01
N TYR A 110 -18.42 -8.80 -4.21
CA TYR A 110 -19.23 -9.19 -5.37
C TYR A 110 -18.63 -10.39 -6.10
N TRP A 111 -17.34 -10.36 -6.45
CA TRP A 111 -16.72 -11.49 -7.16
C TRP A 111 -16.63 -12.74 -6.29
N SER A 112 -16.42 -12.56 -4.99
CA SER A 112 -16.49 -13.64 -4.00
C SER A 112 -17.86 -14.33 -4.00
N THR A 113 -18.93 -13.54 -4.03
CA THR A 113 -20.31 -14.07 -4.09
C THR A 113 -20.54 -14.85 -5.39
N ILE A 114 -20.07 -14.35 -6.53
CA ILE A 114 -20.18 -15.05 -7.82
C ILE A 114 -19.41 -16.37 -7.80
N ALA A 115 -18.17 -16.36 -7.33
CA ALA A 115 -17.36 -17.56 -7.18
C ALA A 115 -18.03 -18.57 -6.21
N GLY A 116 -18.67 -18.08 -5.14
CA GLY A 116 -19.46 -18.88 -4.21
C GLY A 116 -20.60 -19.61 -4.91
N TYR A 117 -21.42 -18.91 -5.70
CA TYR A 117 -22.51 -19.54 -6.47
C TYR A 117 -22.00 -20.59 -7.46
N ILE A 118 -20.92 -20.30 -8.19
CA ILE A 118 -20.29 -21.27 -9.11
C ILE A 118 -19.88 -22.54 -8.35
N THR A 119 -19.34 -22.38 -7.14
CA THR A 119 -18.89 -23.50 -6.30
C THR A 119 -20.06 -24.36 -5.82
N VAL A 120 -21.18 -23.73 -5.41
CA VAL A 120 -22.42 -24.42 -5.01
C VAL A 120 -23.02 -25.19 -6.20
N SER A 121 -22.97 -24.63 -7.42
CA SER A 121 -23.57 -25.27 -8.62
C SER A 121 -22.73 -26.42 -9.20
N MET A 122 -21.42 -26.46 -8.94
CA MET A 122 -20.48 -27.46 -9.47
C MET A 122 -20.89 -28.93 -9.21
N PRO A 123 -21.20 -29.38 -7.97
CA PRO A 123 -21.55 -30.77 -7.71
C PRO A 123 -22.83 -31.23 -8.41
N PHE A 124 -23.78 -30.31 -8.64
CA PHE A 124 -25.01 -30.57 -9.38
C PHE A 124 -24.75 -30.74 -10.88
N LEU A 125 -23.93 -29.86 -11.46
CA LEU A 125 -23.52 -29.94 -12.87
C LEU A 125 -22.74 -31.23 -13.19
N LEU A 126 -21.90 -31.68 -12.26
CA LEU A 126 -21.05 -32.87 -12.43
C LEU A 126 -21.74 -34.19 -12.04
N LYS A 127 -23.04 -34.15 -11.66
CA LYS A 127 -23.83 -35.34 -11.28
C LYS A 127 -23.08 -36.27 -10.31
N MET A 128 -22.48 -35.67 -9.28
CA MET A 128 -21.67 -36.40 -8.32
C MET A 128 -22.48 -37.55 -7.69
N PRO A 129 -21.89 -38.74 -7.49
CA PRO A 129 -22.62 -39.93 -7.04
C PRO A 129 -23.31 -39.75 -5.67
N HIS A 130 -22.84 -38.79 -4.86
CA HIS A 130 -23.47 -38.40 -3.60
C HIS A 130 -24.88 -37.79 -3.80
N VAL A 131 -25.06 -36.99 -4.86
CA VAL A 131 -26.31 -36.25 -5.13
C VAL A 131 -27.32 -37.12 -5.89
N MET A 132 -26.86 -38.12 -6.65
CA MET A 132 -27.72 -38.94 -7.53
C MET A 132 -28.52 -40.01 -6.79
N ASN A 133 -28.17 -40.35 -5.54
CA ASN A 133 -28.82 -41.40 -4.75
C ASN A 133 -29.77 -40.85 -3.66
N GLN A 134 -29.92 -39.53 -3.56
CA GLN A 134 -30.66 -38.86 -2.48
C GLN A 134 -32.07 -38.44 -2.92
N THR A 135 -32.96 -38.27 -1.94
CA THR A 135 -34.29 -37.73 -2.20
C THR A 135 -34.25 -36.23 -2.49
N THR A 136 -35.24 -35.72 -3.23
CA THR A 136 -35.34 -34.28 -3.57
C THR A 136 -35.31 -33.36 -2.34
N ALA A 137 -35.84 -33.81 -1.21
CA ALA A 137 -35.83 -33.07 0.05
C ALA A 137 -34.40 -32.93 0.62
N GLU A 138 -33.63 -34.02 0.63
CA GLU A 138 -32.24 -34.04 1.10
C GLU A 138 -31.33 -33.17 0.23
N ILE A 139 -31.48 -33.26 -1.10
CA ILE A 139 -30.72 -32.43 -2.06
C ILE A 139 -30.99 -30.93 -1.82
N THR A 140 -32.25 -30.57 -1.56
CA THR A 140 -32.63 -29.18 -1.30
C THR A 140 -32.06 -28.68 0.02
N GLN A 141 -32.09 -29.52 1.06
CA GLN A 141 -31.51 -29.22 2.36
C GLN A 141 -29.99 -28.99 2.25
N ASP A 142 -29.28 -29.89 1.60
CA ASP A 142 -27.83 -29.81 1.41
C ASP A 142 -27.45 -28.59 0.57
N TYR A 143 -28.24 -28.25 -0.46
CA TYR A 143 -28.05 -27.04 -1.26
C TYR A 143 -28.13 -25.77 -0.40
N VAL A 144 -29.19 -25.63 0.40
CA VAL A 144 -29.40 -24.44 1.25
C VAL A 144 -28.26 -24.32 2.27
N PHE A 145 -27.90 -25.41 2.94
CA PHE A 145 -26.80 -25.39 3.92
C PHE A 145 -25.46 -25.10 3.27
N THR A 146 -25.17 -25.68 2.12
CA THR A 146 -23.93 -25.45 1.37
C THR A 146 -23.78 -23.99 0.97
N GLN A 147 -24.85 -23.37 0.48
CA GLN A 147 -24.87 -21.95 0.13
C GLN A 147 -24.61 -21.07 1.36
N LEU A 148 -25.23 -21.38 2.50
CA LEU A 148 -25.03 -20.66 3.76
C LEU A 148 -23.60 -20.80 4.29
N TYR A 149 -23.04 -22.01 4.27
CA TYR A 149 -21.68 -22.27 4.75
C TYR A 149 -20.62 -21.64 3.84
N ILE A 150 -20.79 -21.69 2.52
CA ILE A 150 -19.89 -21.01 1.57
C ILE A 150 -19.96 -19.50 1.75
N GLY A 151 -21.15 -18.92 1.88
CA GLY A 151 -21.33 -17.49 2.13
C GLY A 151 -20.67 -17.04 3.43
N ALA A 152 -20.86 -17.78 4.51
CA ALA A 152 -20.23 -17.49 5.80
C ALA A 152 -18.70 -17.62 5.76
N LEU A 153 -18.18 -18.64 5.07
CA LEU A 153 -16.75 -18.84 4.88
C LEU A 153 -16.12 -17.71 4.05
N ALA A 154 -16.78 -17.34 2.95
CA ALA A 154 -16.34 -16.25 2.08
C ALA A 154 -16.33 -14.90 2.79
N SER A 155 -17.38 -14.59 3.58
CA SER A 155 -17.42 -13.37 4.40
C SER A 155 -16.28 -13.36 5.42
N ALA A 156 -16.08 -14.47 6.15
CA ALA A 156 -15.04 -14.55 7.17
C ALA A 156 -13.62 -14.41 6.59
N ILE A 157 -13.37 -14.94 5.39
CA ILE A 157 -12.10 -14.74 4.68
C ILE A 157 -11.97 -13.29 4.19
N GLY A 158 -13.05 -12.71 3.65
CA GLY A 158 -13.08 -11.31 3.25
C GLY A 158 -12.76 -10.34 4.39
N ASP A 159 -13.34 -10.57 5.56
CA ASP A 159 -13.06 -9.81 6.78
C ASP A 159 -11.60 -9.96 7.22
N LEU A 160 -11.05 -11.17 7.13
CA LEU A 160 -9.63 -11.42 7.41
C LEU A 160 -8.72 -10.61 6.48
N VAL A 161 -9.03 -10.52 5.18
CA VAL A 161 -8.28 -9.71 4.21
C VAL A 161 -8.35 -8.23 4.57
N LEU A 162 -9.54 -7.72 4.92
CA LEU A 162 -9.73 -6.33 5.33
C LEU A 162 -8.97 -5.99 6.62
N VAL A 163 -8.94 -6.91 7.59
CA VAL A 163 -8.12 -6.76 8.80
C VAL A 163 -6.63 -6.79 8.45
N GLY A 164 -6.21 -7.64 7.51
CA GLY A 164 -4.83 -7.69 7.01
C GLY A 164 -4.35 -6.37 6.40
N ASN A 165 -5.21 -5.69 5.64
CA ASN A 165 -4.91 -4.33 5.13
C ASN A 165 -4.68 -3.36 6.31
N LYS A 166 -5.56 -3.35 7.31
CA LYS A 166 -5.44 -2.47 8.50
C LYS A 166 -4.17 -2.76 9.32
N LEU A 167 -3.81 -4.04 9.47
CA LEU A 167 -2.57 -4.45 10.14
C LEU A 167 -1.33 -3.97 9.38
N SER A 168 -1.38 -3.98 8.05
CA SER A 168 -0.29 -3.46 7.21
C SER A 168 -0.13 -1.95 7.39
N ASP A 169 -1.22 -1.20 7.47
CA ASP A 169 -1.20 0.23 7.75
C ASP A 169 -0.62 0.52 9.15
N LEU A 170 -1.05 -0.25 10.16
CA LEU A 170 -0.53 -0.15 11.52
C LEU A 170 0.98 -0.41 11.58
N ALA A 171 1.46 -1.46 10.90
CA ALA A 171 2.88 -1.77 10.81
C ALA A 171 3.67 -0.61 10.19
N GLY A 172 3.12 0.07 9.18
CA GLY A 172 3.71 1.28 8.60
C GLY A 172 3.83 2.43 9.61
N TYR A 173 2.81 2.68 10.42
CA TYR A 173 2.88 3.70 11.48
C TYR A 173 3.89 3.35 12.56
N THR A 174 3.88 2.10 13.03
CA THR A 174 4.83 1.63 14.04
C THR A 174 6.27 1.72 13.54
N HIS A 175 6.54 1.39 12.27
CA HIS A 175 7.87 1.54 11.69
C HIS A 175 8.37 2.99 11.76
N ARG A 176 7.54 3.96 11.40
CA ARG A 176 7.92 5.39 11.46
C ARG A 176 8.16 5.87 12.90
N ILE A 177 7.36 5.41 13.85
CA ILE A 177 7.55 5.73 15.27
C ILE A 177 8.84 5.07 15.79
N TRP A 178 9.10 3.83 15.39
CA TRP A 178 10.32 3.11 15.77
C TRP A 178 11.57 3.81 15.26
N GLU A 179 11.58 4.24 14.00
CA GLU A 179 12.67 5.03 13.42
C GLU A 179 12.94 6.33 14.20
N LEU A 180 11.89 7.03 14.63
CA LEU A 180 12.02 8.21 15.48
C LEU A 180 12.60 7.87 16.86
N VAL A 181 12.12 6.81 17.50
CA VAL A 181 12.62 6.39 18.82
C VAL A 181 14.08 5.96 18.74
N GLU A 182 14.46 5.21 17.71
CA GLU A 182 15.83 4.77 17.46
C GLU A 182 16.76 5.96 17.25
N THR A 183 16.36 6.93 16.42
CA THR A 183 17.17 8.14 16.19
C THR A 183 17.33 8.97 17.46
N VAL A 184 16.30 9.12 18.29
CA VAL A 184 16.38 9.80 19.59
C VAL A 184 17.31 9.07 20.57
N GLN A 185 17.23 7.73 20.64
CA GLN A 185 18.12 6.93 21.49
C GLN A 185 19.57 7.00 21.02
N ALA A 186 19.81 7.00 19.71
CA ALA A 186 21.12 7.18 19.12
C ALA A 186 21.71 8.56 19.47
N LEU A 187 20.90 9.62 19.41
CA LEU A 187 21.32 10.97 19.81
C LEU A 187 21.61 11.09 21.31
N ASN A 188 20.78 10.46 22.16
CA ASN A 188 20.98 10.46 23.61
C ASN A 188 22.26 9.71 24.02
N SER A 189 22.59 8.62 23.33
CA SER A 189 23.78 7.80 23.63
C SER A 189 25.07 8.36 23.03
N ALA A 190 25.04 8.90 21.81
CA ALA A 190 26.22 9.47 21.15
C ALA A 190 26.57 10.88 21.65
N GLY A 191 25.65 11.56 22.33
CA GLY A 191 25.75 12.98 22.64
C GLY A 191 25.54 13.86 21.40
N ASN A 192 25.12 15.11 21.61
CA ASN A 192 24.92 16.04 20.51
C ASN A 192 26.29 16.43 19.95
N LYS A 193 26.69 15.84 18.82
CA LYS A 193 27.88 16.31 18.11
C LYS A 193 27.62 17.76 17.68
N PRO A 194 28.57 18.70 17.84
CA PRO A 194 28.41 20.06 17.34
C PRO A 194 27.97 20.00 15.88
N PHE A 195 27.06 20.88 15.50
CA PHE A 195 26.67 21.04 14.11
C PHE A 195 27.92 21.37 13.29
N GLU A 196 28.45 20.38 12.58
CA GLU A 196 29.50 20.59 11.59
C GLU A 196 28.81 21.19 10.37
N ILE A 197 29.05 22.48 10.11
CA ILE A 197 28.75 23.08 8.82
C ILE A 197 29.52 22.24 7.82
N ARG A 198 28.81 21.50 6.96
CA ARG A 198 29.44 20.86 5.81
C ARG A 198 29.98 22.02 4.97
N GLU A 199 31.28 22.28 5.04
CA GLU A 199 31.91 23.24 4.15
C GLU A 199 31.61 22.75 2.74
N ASP A 200 30.80 23.52 2.03
CA ASP A 200 30.57 23.29 0.61
C ASP A 200 31.96 23.37 -0.03
N ALA A 201 32.41 22.25 -0.62
CA ALA A 201 33.71 22.18 -1.26
C ALA A 201 33.83 23.38 -2.20
N GLN A 202 34.82 24.24 -1.94
CA GLN A 202 35.13 25.36 -2.81
C GLN A 202 35.28 24.82 -4.23
N GLU A 203 34.42 25.25 -5.14
CA GLU A 203 34.62 25.05 -6.57
C GLU A 203 35.89 25.83 -6.95
N GLU A 204 37.04 25.15 -6.94
CA GLU A 204 38.25 25.66 -7.58
C GLU A 204 37.99 25.76 -9.08
N GLU A 205 37.89 27.00 -9.57
CA GLU A 205 37.98 27.34 -10.98
C GLU A 205 39.34 26.86 -11.51
N GLY A 206 39.39 25.68 -12.14
CA GLY A 206 40.64 25.18 -12.70
C GLY A 206 40.52 23.86 -13.43
N GLY A 207 40.12 23.91 -14.71
CA GLY A 207 40.62 22.99 -15.74
C GLY A 207 40.20 21.52 -15.66
N VAL A 208 39.36 21.12 -16.61
CA VAL A 208 39.03 19.73 -16.94
C VAL A 208 40.29 18.88 -17.15
N THR A 209 40.50 17.86 -16.31
CA THR A 209 40.94 16.53 -16.76
C THR A 209 40.27 15.43 -15.93
N VAL A 210 39.49 14.64 -16.65
CA VAL A 210 38.83 13.41 -16.20
C VAL A 210 39.89 12.38 -15.79
N HIS A 211 39.84 11.92 -14.54
CA HIS A 211 39.93 10.53 -14.08
C HIS A 211 40.35 10.48 -12.60
N GLN A 212 39.44 10.15 -11.69
CA GLN A 212 39.67 9.11 -10.68
C GLN A 212 38.36 8.70 -9.98
N GLU A 213 37.98 7.43 -10.12
CA GLU A 213 36.93 6.76 -9.37
C GLU A 213 37.38 6.53 -7.92
N VAL A 214 36.82 7.22 -6.92
CA VAL A 214 36.77 6.70 -5.54
C VAL A 214 35.54 7.28 -4.82
N GLY A 215 34.62 6.42 -4.38
CA GLY A 215 33.78 6.71 -3.19
C GLY A 215 32.26 6.85 -3.35
N SER A 216 31.68 6.94 -4.55
CA SER A 216 30.24 7.29 -4.69
C SER A 216 29.24 6.13 -4.48
N ARG A 217 29.69 4.86 -4.40
CA ARG A 217 28.78 3.69 -4.42
C ARG A 217 28.67 2.88 -3.12
N SER A 218 29.42 3.21 -2.07
CA SER A 218 29.38 2.43 -0.81
C SER A 218 28.06 2.63 -0.06
N TRP A 219 27.51 3.86 -0.05
CA TRP A 219 26.26 4.18 0.64
C TRP A 219 25.04 3.52 -0.03
N LEU A 220 25.03 3.39 -1.36
CA LEU A 220 23.98 2.70 -2.12
C LEU A 220 23.96 1.19 -1.82
N LYS A 221 25.13 0.57 -1.66
CA LYS A 221 25.23 -0.83 -1.23
C LYS A 221 24.76 -1.04 0.21
N GLN A 222 25.02 -0.08 1.10
CA GLN A 222 24.50 -0.12 2.48
C GLN A 222 22.98 0.07 2.53
N TRP A 223 22.41 0.89 1.63
CA TRP A 223 20.96 1.11 1.56
C TRP A 223 20.21 -0.14 1.06
N GLN A 224 20.72 -0.85 0.05
CA GLN A 224 20.11 -2.10 -0.45
C GLN A 224 20.18 -3.26 0.54
N LEU A 225 21.12 -3.24 1.50
CA LEU A 225 21.22 -4.28 2.53
C LEU A 225 20.27 -4.04 3.72
N ARG A 226 19.65 -2.86 3.81
CA ARG A 226 18.72 -2.47 4.88
C ARG A 226 17.24 -2.47 4.46
N CYS A 227 16.94 -2.76 3.19
CA CYS A 227 15.59 -2.96 2.66
C CYS A 227 15.37 -4.42 2.28
#